data_AF-A0A352IUX3-F1
#
_entry.id   AF-A0A352IUX3-F1
#
_cell.length_a   1.000
_cell.length_b   1.000
_cell.length_c   1.000
_cell.angle_alpha   90.00
_cell.angle_beta   90.00
_cell.angle_gamma   90.00
#
_symmetry.space_group_name_H-M   'P 1'
#
loop_
_entity.id
_entity.type
_entity.pdbx_description
1 polymer ?
#
loop_
_entity_poly.entity_id
_entity_poly.type
_entity_poly.pdbx_seq_one_letter_code
_entity_poly.pdbx_strand_id
1 'polypeptide(L)' 'MTDLPAYLSESAAADSAAIKPLSGSRKVYVQGSRSDLRVPMREITVQDTPTEMGGEPNPP' A
#
# COMPACT_ATOMS: atom_id res chain seq x y z
N MET A 1 17.78 32.88 -27.09
CA MET A 1 17.61 32.27 -25.76
C MET A 1 16.25 31.63 -25.75
N THR A 2 16.19 30.32 -25.87
CA THR A 2 14.93 29.57 -25.91
C THR A 2 14.48 29.35 -24.48
N ASP A 3 13.36 29.95 -24.10
CA ASP A 3 12.73 29.73 -22.80
C ASP A 3 12.02 28.37 -22.85
N LEU A 4 12.47 27.42 -22.04
CA LEU A 4 11.86 26.09 -21.97
C LEU A 4 10.61 26.18 -21.10
N PRO A 5 9.46 25.63 -21.56
CA PRO A 5 8.22 25.71 -20.80
C PRO A 5 8.37 24.97 -19.47
N ALA A 6 7.97 25.63 -18.37
CA ALA A 6 7.94 25.01 -17.05
C ALA A 6 6.88 23.89 -17.05
N TYR A 7 7.32 22.63 -16.93
CA TYR A 7 6.42 21.49 -16.83
C TYR A 7 5.97 21.32 -15.38
N LEU A 8 4.66 21.43 -15.14
CA LEU A 8 4.07 21.29 -13.79
C LEU A 8 4.44 19.96 -13.12
N SER A 9 4.70 18.91 -13.90
CA SER A 9 5.15 17.60 -13.40
C SER A 9 6.51 17.62 -12.71
N GLU A 10 7.38 18.59 -13.02
CA GLU A 10 8.72 18.68 -12.42
C GLU A 10 8.69 19.14 -10.96
N SER A 11 7.63 19.86 -10.56
CA SER A 11 7.43 20.37 -9.20
C SER A 11 6.23 19.76 -8.49
N ALA A 12 5.35 19.05 -9.21
CA ALA A 12 4.20 18.37 -8.64
C ALA A 12 4.62 17.21 -7.73
N ALA A 13 4.41 17.37 -6.43
CA ALA A 13 4.53 16.30 -5.45
C ALA A 13 3.13 15.81 -5.04
N ALA A 14 2.98 14.50 -4.84
CA ALA A 14 1.80 13.96 -4.21
C ALA A 14 1.72 14.45 -2.75
N ASP A 15 0.51 14.70 -2.26
CA ASP A 15 0.31 14.99 -0.83
C ASP A 15 0.93 13.86 0.00
N SER A 16 1.73 14.24 1.00
CA SER A 16 2.37 13.32 1.92
C SER A 16 1.36 12.42 2.63
N ALA A 17 0.14 12.90 2.88
CA ALA A 17 -0.93 12.09 3.44
C ALA A 17 -1.41 10.98 2.47
N ALA A 18 -1.40 11.24 1.16
CA ALA A 18 -1.87 10.31 0.14
C ALA A 18 -0.89 9.16 -0.16
N ILE A 19 0.40 9.34 0.14
CA ILE A 19 1.44 8.32 -0.09
C ILE A 19 1.83 7.54 1.16
N LYS A 20 1.26 7.88 2.32
CA LYS A 20 1.47 7.11 3.54
C LYS A 20 0.89 5.70 3.39
N PRO A 21 1.55 4.67 3.94
CA PRO A 21 0.98 3.34 4.00
C PRO A 21 -0.38 3.35 4.72
N LEU A 22 -1.33 2.58 4.21
CA LEU A 22 -2.64 2.42 4.83
C LEU A 22 -2.47 1.66 6.15
N SER A 23 -3.06 2.20 7.23
CA SER A 23 -3.02 1.60 8.57
C SER A 23 -3.52 0.15 8.56
N GLY A 24 -2.87 -0.71 9.35
CA GLY A 24 -3.22 -2.14 9.41
C GLY A 24 -2.89 -2.92 8.14
N SER A 25 -2.14 -2.34 7.20
CA SER A 25 -1.72 -3.03 5.98
C SER A 25 -0.27 -2.75 5.62
N ARG A 26 0.33 -3.65 4.86
CA ARG A 26 1.66 -3.45 4.27
C ARG A 26 1.76 -4.03 2.88
N LYS A 27 2.64 -3.45 2.07
CA LYS A 27 3.02 -4.03 0.78
C LYS A 27 3.91 -5.24 1.02
N VAL A 28 3.55 -6.37 0.44
CA VAL A 28 4.35 -7.59 0.45
C VAL A 28 4.62 -8.04 -0.99
N TYR A 29 5.58 -8.93 -1.16
CA TYR A 29 5.92 -9.50 -2.46
C TYR A 29 5.88 -11.01 -2.37
N VAL A 30 5.07 -11.63 -3.22
CA VAL A 30 5.03 -13.09 -3.37
C VAL A 30 5.81 -13.49 -4.63
N GLN A 31 6.40 -14.69 -4.63
CA GLN A 31 7.08 -15.21 -5.81
C GLN A 31 6.05 -15.43 -6.92
N GLY A 32 6.36 -14.96 -8.13
CA GLY A 32 5.54 -15.20 -9.31
C GLY A 32 5.76 -16.59 -9.91
N SER A 33 5.23 -16.80 -11.11
CA SER A 33 5.45 -18.04 -11.87
C SER A 33 6.92 -18.30 -12.24
N ARG A 34 7.75 -17.25 -12.22
CA ARG A 34 9.20 -17.33 -12.42
C ARG A 34 9.90 -16.85 -11.16
N SER A 35 11.08 -17.38 -10.88
CA SER A 35 11.80 -17.14 -9.63
C SER A 35 12.29 -15.70 -9.45
N ASP A 36 12.46 -14.95 -10.55
CA ASP A 36 12.84 -13.54 -10.56
C ASP A 36 11.66 -12.59 -10.31
N LEU A 37 10.42 -13.09 -10.43
CA LEU A 37 9.22 -12.27 -10.30
C LEU A 37 8.82 -12.07 -8.84
N ARG A 38 8.64 -10.80 -8.48
CA ARG A 38 8.08 -10.37 -7.19
C ARG A 38 6.75 -9.68 -7.43
N VAL A 39 5.65 -10.40 -7.23
CA VAL A 39 4.29 -9.88 -7.45
C VAL A 39 3.86 -9.08 -6.23
N PRO A 40 3.54 -7.79 -6.38
CA PRO A 40 3.13 -6.96 -5.26
C PRO A 40 1.73 -7.35 -4.79
N MET A 41 1.60 -7.66 -3.51
CA MET A 41 0.33 -7.88 -2.83
C MET A 41 0.19 -6.91 -1.67
N ARG A 42 -1.03 -6.77 -1.13
CA ARG A 42 -1.30 -6.04 0.10
C ARG A 42 -1.69 -7.04 1.18
N GLU A 43 -0.87 -7.15 2.22
CA GLU A 43 -1.22 -7.92 3.42
C GLU A 43 -1.99 -7.00 4.38
N ILE A 44 -3.08 -7.51 4.95
CA ILE A 44 -3.96 -6.78 5.86
C ILE A 44 -4.01 -7.55 7.17
N THR A 45 -3.73 -6.87 8.29
CA THR A 45 -3.88 -7.44 9.63
C THR A 45 -5.35 -7.36 10.04
N VAL A 46 -5.95 -8.52 10.27
CA VAL A 46 -7.31 -8.62 10.80
C VAL A 46 -7.31 -8.43 12.32
N GLN A 47 -8.39 -7.85 12.82
CA GLN A 47 -8.72 -7.84 14.25
C GLN A 47 -9.71 -8.97 14.55
N ASP A 48 -9.84 -9.35 15.81
CA ASP A 48 -10.84 -10.32 16.26
C ASP A 48 -12.26 -9.90 15.83
N THR A 49 -13.07 -10.89 15.49
CA THR A 49 -14.49 -10.70 15.15
C THR A 49 -15.24 -10.30 16.41
N PRO A 50 -15.90 -9.13 16.48
CA PRO A 50 -16.62 -8.72 17.67
C PRO A 50 -17.77 -9.68 18.00
N THR A 51 -17.83 -10.17 19.23
CA THR A 51 -18.92 -11.00 19.76
C THR A 51 -19.39 -10.44 21.10
N GLU A 52 -20.58 -10.85 21.55
CA GLU A 52 -21.11 -10.44 22.87
C GLU A 52 -20.17 -10.83 24.03
N MET A 53 -19.32 -11.83 23.83
CA MET A 53 -18.36 -12.34 24.83
C MET A 53 -16.94 -11.75 24.70
N GLY A 54 -16.73 -10.71 23.89
CA GLY A 54 -15.46 -9.97 23.84
C GLY A 54 -14.53 -10.28 22.67
N GLY A 55 -15.00 -11.01 21.66
CA GLY A 55 -14.29 -11.21 20.40
C GLY A 55 -13.75 -12.62 20.18
N GLU A 56 -13.73 -13.07 18.93
CA GLU A 56 -13.19 -14.37 18.52
C GLU A 56 -12.13 -14.21 17.42
N PRO A 57 -11.10 -15.08 17.35
CA PRO A 57 -10.06 -15.00 16.33
C PRO A 57 -10.63 -14.92 14.91
N ASN A 58 -10.20 -13.91 14.15
CA ASN A 58 -10.55 -13.78 12.74
C ASN A 58 -9.47 -14.45 11.87
N PRO A 59 -9.76 -15.57 11.18
CA PRO A 59 -8.78 -16.22 10.33
C PRO A 59 -8.43 -15.36 9.10
N PRO A 60 -7.16 -15.36 8.66
CA PRO A 60 -6.68 -14.59 7.52
C PRO A 60 -7.15 -15.12 6.15
#